data_AF-A0A3S4H9F2-F1
#
_entry.id   AF-A0A3S4H9F2-F1
#
_cell.length_a   1.000
_cell.length_b   1.000
_cell.length_c   1.000
_cell.angle_alpha   90.00
_cell.angle_beta   90.00
_cell.angle_gamma   90.00
#
_symmetry.space_group_name_H-M   'P 1'
#
loop_
_entity.id
_entity.type
_entity.pdbx_description
1 polymer ?
#
loop_
_entity_poly.entity_id
_entity_poly.type
_entity_poly.pdbx_seq_one_letter_code
_entity_poly.pdbx_strand_id
1 'polypeptide(L)' 'MRSRSPRWGIRVDAEALKRQLALTGDEDRLKLEWHQALLRGEMPQTIGGGIGQSRLDDAVAAA' A
#
# COMPACT_ATOMS: atom_id res chain seq x y z
N MET A 1 -7.13 -25.38 -0.98
CA MET A 1 -6.90 -24.02 -0.45
C MET A 1 -5.92 -23.30 -1.38
N ARG A 2 -6.28 -22.22 -2.08
CA ARG A 2 -5.28 -21.47 -2.88
C ARG A 2 -4.39 -20.71 -1.90
N SER A 3 -3.13 -21.15 -1.75
CA SER A 3 -2.10 -20.38 -1.05
C SER A 3 -2.02 -18.98 -1.69
N ARG A 4 -2.52 -17.97 -0.99
CA ARG A 4 -2.29 -16.57 -1.35
C ARG A 4 -1.15 -16.09 -0.47
N SER A 5 0.04 -15.98 -1.07
CA SER A 5 1.23 -15.46 -0.41
C SER A 5 0.95 -14.12 0.29
N PRO A 6 1.71 -13.80 1.37
CA PRO A 6 1.61 -12.51 2.02
C PRO A 6 1.79 -11.37 1.00
N ARG A 7 0.97 -10.33 1.09
CA ARG A 7 1.06 -9.19 0.16
C ARG A 7 2.08 -8.21 0.68
N TRP A 8 3.18 -8.05 -0.05
CA TRP A 8 4.22 -7.05 0.18
C TRP A 8 4.31 -6.12 -1.03
N GLY A 9 4.70 -4.87 -0.80
CA GLY A 9 4.95 -3.91 -1.87
C GLY A 9 5.70 -2.68 -1.40
N ILE A 10 6.54 -2.14 -2.29
CA ILE A 10 7.15 -0.83 -2.15
C ILE A 10 6.03 0.22 -2.19
N ARG A 11 6.04 1.18 -1.25
CA ARG A 11 5.03 2.24 -1.22
C ARG A 11 5.28 3.28 -2.31
N VAL A 12 4.20 3.92 -2.73
CA VAL A 12 4.20 4.91 -3.81
C VAL A 12 5.02 6.14 -3.41
N ASP A 13 5.79 6.68 -4.36
CA ASP A 13 6.46 7.97 -4.22
C ASP A 13 5.58 9.11 -4.79
N ALA A 14 6.03 10.36 -4.66
CA ALA A 14 5.27 11.53 -5.09
C ALA A 14 4.92 11.54 -6.59
N GLU A 15 5.86 11.12 -7.45
CA GLU A 15 5.68 11.11 -8.90
C GLU A 15 4.71 10.00 -9.33
N ALA A 16 4.89 8.80 -8.79
CA ALA A 16 4.01 7.67 -9.02
C ALA A 16 2.59 7.94 -8.48
N LEU A 17 2.46 8.65 -7.36
CA LEU A 17 1.16 9.02 -6.80
C LEU A 17 0.40 9.94 -7.76
N LYS A 18 1.02 11.03 -8.22
CA LYS A 18 0.40 11.95 -9.20
C LYS A 18 -0.01 11.22 -10.46
N ARG A 19 0.87 10.39 -11.01
CA ARG A 19 0.59 9.61 -12.22
C ARG A 19 -0.60 8.67 -12.03
N GLN A 20 -0.65 7.96 -10.90
CA GLN A 20 -1.73 7.01 -10.62
C GLN A 20 -3.07 7.72 -10.42
N LEU A 21 -3.11 8.84 -9.70
CA LEU A 21 -4.34 9.61 -9.51
C LEU A 21 -4.86 10.20 -10.83
N ALA A 22 -3.97 10.67 -11.72
CA ALA A 22 -4.36 11.11 -13.05
C ALA A 22 -4.95 9.97 -13.90
N LEU A 23 -4.39 8.76 -13.78
CA LEU A 23 -4.88 7.57 -14.49
C LEU A 23 -6.24 7.09 -13.97
N THR A 24 -6.53 7.27 -12.68
CA THR A 24 -7.82 6.87 -12.08
C THR A 24 -8.84 8.00 -12.05
N GLY A 25 -8.43 9.24 -12.33
CA GLY A 25 -9.31 10.42 -12.27
C GLY A 25 -9.56 10.96 -10.86
N ASP A 26 -8.73 10.58 -9.89
CA ASP A 26 -8.90 10.90 -8.46
C ASP A 26 -7.98 12.05 -7.98
N GLU A 27 -7.67 13.01 -8.84
CA GLU A 27 -6.71 14.09 -8.55
C GLU A 27 -7.16 15.00 -7.40
N ASP A 28 -8.46 15.03 -7.09
CA ASP A 28 -9.02 15.74 -5.94
C ASP A 28 -8.44 15.23 -4.60
N ARG A 29 -8.04 13.95 -4.53
CA ARG A 29 -7.39 13.34 -3.36
C ARG A 29 -6.05 13.98 -3.03
N LEU A 30 -5.42 14.68 -3.97
CA LEU A 30 -4.22 15.47 -3.70
C LEU A 30 -4.47 16.54 -2.65
N LYS A 31 -5.72 16.98 -2.41
CA LYS A 31 -6.05 17.97 -1.36
C LYS A 31 -6.00 17.38 0.06
N LEU A 32 -6.00 16.06 0.20
CA LEU A 32 -6.01 15.40 1.49
C LEU A 32 -4.63 15.48 2.16
N GLU A 33 -4.62 15.66 3.48
CA GLU A 33 -3.39 15.92 4.25
C GLU A 33 -2.31 14.86 4.05
N TRP A 34 -2.69 13.59 4.01
CA TRP A 34 -1.73 12.49 3.80
C TRP A 34 -1.01 12.58 2.45
N HIS A 35 -1.75 12.91 1.38
CA HIS A 35 -1.18 13.04 0.04
C HIS A 35 -0.27 14.27 -0.02
N GLN A 36 -0.68 15.37 0.61
CA GLN A 36 0.12 16.58 0.73
C GLN A 36 1.42 16.33 1.50
N ALA A 37 1.38 15.59 2.62
CA ALA A 37 2.59 15.24 3.38
C ALA A 37 3.57 14.39 2.55
N LEU A 38 3.07 13.41 1.80
CA LEU A 38 3.90 12.63 0.88
C LEU A 38 4.52 13.51 -0.22
N LEU A 39 3.74 14.42 -0.82
CA LEU A 39 4.22 15.34 -1.86
C LEU A 39 5.25 16.35 -1.35
N ARG A 40 5.18 16.75 -0.08
CA ARG A 40 6.18 17.61 0.57
C ARG A 40 7.45 16.87 1.00
N GLY A 41 7.49 15.54 0.84
CA GLY A 41 8.63 14.73 1.25
C GLY A 41 8.75 14.54 2.77
N GLU A 42 7.67 14.76 3.51
CA GLU A 42 7.64 14.60 4.98
C GLU A 42 7.58 13.12 5.40
N MET A 43 7.32 12.22 4.46
CA MET A 43 7.23 10.78 4.67
C MET A 43 8.44 10.06 4.05
N PRO A 44 9.10 9.14 4.77
CA PRO A 44 10.19 8.36 4.21
C PRO A 44 9.68 7.32 3.20
N GLN A 45 10.55 6.91 2.27
CA GLN A 45 10.27 5.79 1.39
C GLN A 45 10.21 4.49 2.20
N THR A 46 9.14 3.71 2.00
CA THR A 46 8.88 2.50 2.80
C THR A 46 8.52 1.30 1.94
N ILE A 47 8.77 0.11 2.49
CA ILE A 47 8.19 -1.15 2.02
C ILE A 47 7.18 -1.61 3.07
N GLY A 48 6.02 -2.09 2.64
CA GLY A 48 4.99 -2.52 3.58
C GLY A 48 4.12 -3.63 3.01
N GLY A 49 3.46 -4.34 3.92
CA GLY A 49 2.64 -5.48 3.57
C GLY A 49 1.74 -5.88 4.72
N GLY A 50 0.91 -6.88 4.48
CA GLY A 50 0.02 -7.44 5.49
C GLY A 50 0.03 -8.95 5.43
N ILE A 51 0.09 -9.56 6.61
CA ILE A 51 -0.10 -11.01 6.78
C ILE A 51 -1.49 -11.22 7.37
N GLY A 52 -2.30 -12.06 6.73
CA GLY A 52 -3.63 -12.37 7.23
C GLY A 52 -3.55 -13.36 8.39
N GLN A 53 -3.83 -12.91 9.61
CA GLN A 53 -3.69 -13.73 10.83
C GLN A 53 -4.44 -15.06 10.74
N SER A 54 -5.72 -15.05 10.34
CA SER A 54 -6.49 -16.30 10.19
C SER A 54 -5.87 -17.29 9.20
N ARG A 55 -5.21 -16.80 8.14
CA ARG A 55 -4.53 -17.66 7.17
C ARG A 55 -3.23 -18.24 7.73
N LEU A 56 -2.55 -17.48 8.58
CA LEU A 56 -1.41 -17.99 9.33
C LEU A 56 -1.88 -19.07 10.31
N ASP A 57 -2.93 -18.78 11.07
CA ASP A 57 -3.47 -19.71 12.07
C ASP A 57 -3.97 -21.01 11.42
N ASP A 58 -4.73 -20.92 10.33
CA ASP A 58 -5.17 -22.08 9.54
C ASP A 58 -3.99 -22.90 8.99
N ALA A 59 -2.92 -22.23 8.53
CA ALA A 59 -1.74 -22.89 7.99
C ALA A 59 -0.91 -23.58 9.08
N VAL A 60 -0.82 -22.98 10.28
CA VAL A 60 -0.12 -23.55 11.44
C VAL A 60 -0.91 -24.70 12.05
N ALA A 61 -2.25 -24.61 12.09
CA ALA A 61 -3.10 -25.70 12.57
C ALA A 61 -3.10 -26.93 11.65
N ALA A 62 -2.78 -26.75 10.36
CA ALA A 62 -2.71 -27.80 9.36
C ALA A 62 -1.30 -28.43 9.19
N ALA A 63 -0.30 -27.94 9.94
CA ALA A 63 1.10 -28.40 9.92
C ALA A 63 1.41 -29.25 11.16
#